data_AF-A0A0F5MXP1-F1
#
_entry.id   AF-A0A0F5MXP1-F1
#
_cell.length_a   1.000
_cell.length_b   1.000
_cell.length_c   1.000
_cell.angle_alpha   90.00
_cell.angle_beta   90.00
_cell.angle_gamma   90.00
#
_symmetry.space_group_name_H-M   'P 1'
#
loop_
_entity.id
_entity.type
_entity.pdbx_description
1 polymer ?
#
loop_
_entity_poly.entity_id
_entity_poly.type
_entity_poly.pdbx_seq_one_letter_code
_entity_poly.pdbx_strand_id
1 'polypeptide(L)' 'MVAGREATPSDATATERLMRYWSHGAGAVKIRWGVPGDFNRCVVELGKYVSPGTVKGLCANLHHRATGAWPGHAASEQHR' A
#
# COMPACT_ATOMS: atom_id res chain seq x y z
N MET A 1 -22.08 6.92 -22.15
CA MET A 1 -22.05 6.56 -20.72
C MET A 1 -21.66 5.09 -20.64
N VAL A 2 -20.42 4.75 -20.27
CA VAL A 2 -20.09 3.34 -19.99
C VAL A 2 -20.50 3.10 -18.54
N ALA A 3 -21.58 2.33 -18.36
CA ALA A 3 -22.01 1.84 -17.06
C ALA A 3 -20.85 1.08 -16.41
N GLY A 4 -20.64 1.35 -15.12
CA GLY A 4 -19.57 0.77 -14.32
C GLY A 4 -19.58 -0.76 -14.40
N ARG A 5 -18.43 -1.32 -14.74
CA ARG A 5 -18.22 -2.77 -14.69
C ARG A 5 -18.09 -3.12 -13.21
N GLU A 6 -19.09 -3.83 -12.69
CA GLU A 6 -19.10 -4.33 -11.32
C GLU A 6 -17.84 -5.19 -11.09
N ALA A 7 -17.16 -4.98 -9.96
CA ALA A 7 -16.00 -5.80 -9.61
C ALA A 7 -16.45 -7.25 -9.42
N THR A 8 -15.88 -8.16 -10.19
CA THR A 8 -16.20 -9.59 -10.04
C THR A 8 -15.45 -10.16 -8.83
N PRO A 9 -15.88 -11.28 -8.25
CA PRO A 9 -15.11 -11.96 -7.20
C PRO A 9 -13.67 -12.28 -7.64
N SER A 10 -13.43 -12.54 -8.93
CA SER A 10 -12.09 -12.74 -9.47
C SER A 10 -11.24 -11.45 -9.38
N ASP A 11 -11.80 -10.29 -9.69
CA ASP A 11 -11.11 -8.99 -9.55
C ASP A 11 -10.75 -8.70 -8.08
N ALA A 12 -11.64 -9.04 -7.15
CA ALA A 12 -11.38 -8.93 -5.72
C ALA A 12 -10.21 -9.83 -5.27
N THR A 13 -10.16 -11.09 -5.74
CA THR A 13 -9.04 -11.99 -5.41
C THR A 13 -7.71 -11.52 -6.00
N ALA A 14 -7.71 -10.97 -7.22
CA ALA A 14 -6.51 -10.40 -7.82
C ALA A 14 -6.02 -9.18 -7.03
N THR A 15 -6.94 -8.32 -6.61
CA THR A 15 -6.64 -7.17 -5.75
C THR A 15 -6.04 -7.61 -4.42
N GLU A 16 -6.63 -8.59 -3.74
CA GLU A 16 -6.09 -9.10 -2.46
C GLU A 16 -4.71 -9.73 -2.60
N ARG A 17 -4.42 -10.41 -3.73
CA ARG A 17 -3.08 -10.90 -4.03
C ARG A 17 -2.06 -9.77 -4.12
N LEU A 18 -2.41 -8.66 -4.79
CA LEU A 18 -1.56 -7.47 -4.86
C LEU A 18 -1.40 -6.81 -3.50
N MET A 19 -2.48 -6.68 -2.73
CA MET A 19 -2.42 -6.13 -1.37
C MET A 19 -1.48 -6.95 -0.49
N ARG A 20 -1.52 -8.28 -0.58
CA ARG A 20 -0.62 -9.16 0.17
C ARG A 20 0.83 -9.07 -0.32
N TYR A 21 1.04 -8.99 -1.64
CA TYR A 21 2.37 -8.82 -2.22
C TYR A 21 3.08 -7.55 -1.73
N TRP A 22 2.35 -6.43 -1.64
CA TRP A 22 2.91 -5.15 -1.22
C TRP A 22 2.97 -4.96 0.31
N SER A 23 2.11 -5.64 1.08
CA SER A 23 2.16 -5.57 2.55
C SER A 23 3.14 -6.55 3.18
N HIS A 24 3.25 -7.78 2.66
CA HIS A 24 4.06 -8.85 3.27
C HIS A 24 4.94 -9.64 2.29
N GLY A 25 4.76 -9.45 0.98
CA GLY A 25 5.51 -10.18 -0.04
C GLY A 25 6.80 -9.48 -0.49
N ALA A 26 7.28 -9.83 -1.67
CA ALA A 26 8.50 -9.22 -2.23
C ALA A 26 8.38 -7.70 -2.46
N GLY A 27 7.16 -7.18 -2.66
CA GLY A 27 6.91 -5.74 -2.72
C GLY A 27 7.15 -5.05 -1.39
N ALA A 28 6.77 -5.68 -0.28
CA ALA A 28 6.99 -5.18 1.07
C ALA A 28 8.47 -5.02 1.41
N VAL A 29 9.31 -5.96 0.95
CA VAL A 29 10.76 -5.89 1.13
C VAL A 29 11.37 -4.67 0.44
N LYS A 30 10.83 -4.27 -0.73
CA LYS A 30 11.27 -3.04 -1.42
C LYS A 30 10.91 -1.79 -0.61
N ILE A 31 9.72 -1.78 -0.01
CA ILE A 31 9.22 -0.66 0.79
C ILE A 31 9.93 -0.61 2.16
N ARG A 32 10.33 -1.75 2.73
CA ARG A 32 10.86 -1.93 4.10
C ARG A 32 9.97 -1.24 5.13
N TRP A 33 8.79 -1.80 5.34
CA TRP A 33 7.83 -1.33 6.33
C TRP A 33 8.42 -1.28 7.75
N GLY A 34 7.99 -0.28 8.51
CA GLY A 34 8.48 -0.04 9.88
C GLY A 34 9.87 0.61 9.91
N VAL A 35 10.34 1.20 8.81
CA VAL A 35 11.58 1.98 8.76
C VAL A 35 11.23 3.41 8.35
N PRO A 36 11.82 4.45 8.98
CA PRO A 36 11.52 5.83 8.65
C PRO A 36 11.55 6.10 7.13
N GLY A 37 10.49 6.72 6.62
CA GLY A 37 10.33 7.02 5.20
C GLY A 37 9.88 5.85 4.33
N ASP A 38 9.40 4.75 4.91
CA ASP A 38 8.72 3.67 4.20
C ASP A 38 7.48 4.15 3.43
N PHE A 39 6.67 5.05 4.01
CA PHE A 39 5.50 5.61 3.36
C PHE A 39 5.87 6.34 2.06
N ASN A 40 6.91 7.18 2.10
CA ASN A 40 7.39 7.88 0.91
C ASN A 40 7.93 6.90 -0.15
N ARG A 41 8.63 5.84 0.27
CA ARG A 41 9.09 4.78 -0.64
C ARG A 41 7.92 4.03 -1.28
N CYS A 42 6.86 3.74 -0.52
CA CYS A 42 5.63 3.18 -1.06
C CYS A 42 5.02 4.09 -2.14
N VAL A 43 4.88 5.38 -1.86
CA VAL A 43 4.30 6.33 -2.84
C VAL A 43 5.13 6.40 -4.11
N VAL A 44 6.46 6.38 -4.03
CA VAL A 44 7.34 6.36 -5.22
C VAL A 44 7.23 5.06 -6.01
N GLU A 45 7.20 3.90 -5.34
CA GLU A 45 7.13 2.61 -6.01
C GLU A 45 5.76 2.34 -6.64
N LEU A 46 4.68 2.62 -5.89
CA LEU A 46 3.31 2.37 -6.36
C LEU A 46 2.79 3.50 -7.24
N GLY A 47 3.31 4.72 -7.09
CA GLY A 47 2.93 5.87 -7.93
C GLY A 47 3.27 5.68 -9.42
N LYS A 48 4.13 4.70 -9.75
CA LYS A 48 4.41 4.27 -11.13
C LYS A 48 3.20 3.57 -11.79
N TYR A 49 2.30 3.01 -10.98
CA TYR A 49 1.18 2.17 -11.45
C TYR A 49 -0.18 2.69 -11.01
N VAL A 50 -0.23 3.48 -9.94
CA VAL A 50 -1.46 3.97 -9.32
C VAL A 50 -1.49 5.49 -9.42
N SER A 51 -2.66 6.02 -9.76
CA SER A 51 -2.86 7.47 -9.90
C SER A 51 -2.44 8.23 -8.63
N PRO A 52 -1.86 9.43 -8.77
CA PRO A 52 -1.33 10.20 -7.65
C PRO A 52 -2.41 10.60 -6.62
N GLY A 53 -3.68 10.69 -7.05
CA GLY A 53 -4.81 10.98 -6.17
C GLY A 53 -5.22 9.83 -5.23
N THR A 54 -4.86 8.59 -5.55
CA THR A 54 -5.27 7.39 -4.79
C THR A 54 -4.10 6.64 -4.16
N VAL A 55 -2.88 6.81 -4.68
CA VAL A 55 -1.68 6.11 -4.18
C VAL A 55 -1.40 6.32 -2.69
N LYS A 56 -1.63 7.55 -2.17
CA LYS A 56 -1.38 7.85 -0.75
C LYS A 56 -2.32 7.07 0.16
N GLY A 57 -3.62 7.00 -0.17
CA GLY A 57 -4.59 6.21 0.58
C GLY A 57 -4.30 4.71 0.50
N LEU A 58 -3.90 4.22 -0.67
CA LEU A 58 -3.46 2.83 -0.83
C LEU A 58 -2.24 2.51 0.04
N CYS A 59 -1.22 3.37 0.03
CA CYS A 59 -0.03 3.19 0.85
C CYS A 59 -0.33 3.25 2.35
N ALA A 60 -1.28 4.08 2.80
CA ALA A 60 -1.70 4.10 4.20
C ALA A 60 -2.34 2.76 4.62
N ASN A 61 -3.23 2.20 3.79
CA ASN A 61 -3.83 0.89 4.04
C ASN A 61 -2.77 -0.24 4.05
N LEU A 62 -1.82 -0.20 3.11
CA LEU A 62 -0.73 -1.18 3.05
C LEU A 62 0.20 -1.09 4.26
N HIS A 63 0.53 0.13 4.68
CA HIS A 63 1.35 0.38 5.87
C HIS A 63 0.67 -0.20 7.11
N HIS A 64 -0.62 0.11 7.32
CA HIS A 64 -1.40 -0.44 8.43
C HIS A 64 -1.50 -1.96 8.37
N ARG A 65 -1.69 -2.53 7.19
CA ARG A 65 -1.72 -4.00 7.01
C ARG A 65 -0.37 -4.66 7.34
N ALA A 66 0.75 -4.01 7.03
CA ALA A 66 2.09 -4.56 7.21
C ALA A 66 2.65 -4.38 8.64
N THR A 67 2.34 -3.25 9.28
CA THR A 67 2.93 -2.85 10.57
C THR A 67 1.94 -2.88 11.73
N GLY A 68 0.64 -2.92 11.44
CA GLY A 68 -0.43 -2.73 12.43
C GLY A 68 -0.67 -1.26 12.83
N ALA A 69 0.12 -0.31 12.33
CA ALA A 69 0.01 1.11 12.65
C ALA A 69 -0.29 1.97 11.42
N TRP A 70 -0.96 3.11 11.59
CA TRP A 70 -1.06 4.10 10.52
C TRP A 70 0.27 4.82 10.33
N PRO A 71 0.60 5.30 9.12
CA PRO A 71 1.87 5.95 8.84
C PRO A 71 2.11 7.13 9.79
N GLY A 72 3.35 7.28 10.26
CA GLY A 72 3.75 8.30 11.24
C GLY A 72 3.37 7.97 12.70
N HIS A 73 2.69 6.84 12.95
CA HIS A 73 2.38 6.33 14.28
C HIS A 73 3.06 4.99 14.59
N ALA A 74 3.83 4.41 13.66
CA ALA A 74 4.60 3.20 13.95
C ALA A 74 5.73 3.49 14.94
N ALA A 75 5.95 2.58 15.89
CA ALA A 75 6.98 2.72 16.93
C ALA A 75 8.38 2.96 16.36
N SER A 76 8.71 2.38 15.20
CA SER A 76 10.00 2.57 14.51
C SER A 76 10.04 3.79 13.58
N GLU A 77 8.91 4.47 13.34
CA GLU A 77 8.84 5.71 12.53
C GLU A 77 8.93 6.98 13.39
N GLN A 78 8.97 6.86 14.73
CA GLN A 78 9.08 8.02 15.60
C GLN A 78 10.35 8.80 15.30
N HIS A 79 10.18 9.92 14.61
CA HIS A 79 11.21 10.92 14.38
C HIS A 79 11.56 11.52 15.75
N ARG A 80 12.71 11.14 16.30
CA ARG A 80 13.33 11.86 17.42
C ARG A 80 13.86 13.20 16.95
#